data_AF-A6QVV6-F1
#
_entry.id   AF-A6QVV6-F1
#
_cell.length_a   1.000
_cell.length_b   1.000
_cell.length_c   1.000
_cell.angle_alpha   90.00
_cell.angle_beta   90.00
_cell.angle_gamma   90.00
#
_symmetry.space_group_name_H-M   'P 1'
#
loop_
_entity.id
_entity.type
_entity.pdbx_description
1 polymer ?
#
loop_
_entity_poly.entity_id
_entity_poly.type
_entity_poly.pdbx_seq_one_letter_code
_entity_poly.pdbx_strand_id
1 'polypeptide(L)'
;MAPNTDIATRALVVALKSPYIAKTTTEIMNITNLSARQINRIYARALERGFNPDLLYLTIRDEFLQDAPRSGRPTKQTSPI
;
A
#
# COMPACT_ATOMS: atom_id res chain seq x y z
N MET A 1 15.93 -7.81 -1.79
CA MET A 1 14.52 -8.04 -2.15
C MET A 1 13.66 -7.29 -1.16
N ALA A 2 12.99 -6.20 -1.55
CA ALA A 2 12.01 -5.60 -0.64
C ALA A 2 10.93 -6.66 -0.36
N PRO A 3 10.48 -6.86 0.88
CA PRO A 3 9.30 -7.68 1.12
C PRO A 3 8.15 -6.98 0.41
N ASN A 4 7.82 -7.47 -0.78
CA ASN A 4 6.60 -7.10 -1.46
C ASN A 4 5.49 -7.73 -0.62
N THR A 5 5.03 -7.01 0.40
CA THR A 5 3.78 -7.33 1.10
C THR A 5 2.73 -7.53 0.02
N ASP A 6 2.08 -8.68 0.02
CA ASP A 6 1.08 -9.02 -0.99
C ASP A 6 -0.10 -8.03 -0.91
N ILE A 7 -0.87 -7.97 -2.00
CA ILE A 7 -1.95 -6.99 -2.12
C ILE A 7 -3.03 -7.20 -1.06
N ALA A 8 -3.29 -8.46 -0.64
CA ALA A 8 -4.28 -8.77 0.37
C ALA A 8 -3.83 -8.29 1.75
N THR A 9 -2.55 -8.47 2.12
CA THR A 9 -2.02 -7.92 3.37
C THR A 9 -2.06 -6.39 3.37
N ARG A 10 -1.81 -5.73 2.23
CA ARG A 10 -1.98 -4.26 2.13
C ARG A 10 -3.43 -3.84 2.32
N ALA A 11 -4.37 -4.58 1.73
CA ALA A 11 -5.80 -4.34 1.90
C ALA A 11 -6.23 -4.49 3.36
N LEU A 12 -5.76 -5.54 4.04
CA LEU A 12 -6.00 -5.76 5.46
C LEU A 12 -5.50 -4.58 6.30
N VAL A 13 -4.28 -4.09 6.05
CA VAL A 13 -3.73 -2.92 6.76
C VAL A 13 -4.59 -1.68 6.55
N VAL A 14 -5.01 -1.39 5.32
CA VAL A 14 -5.87 -0.24 5.02
C VAL A 14 -7.23 -0.36 5.69
N ALA A 15 -7.83 -1.55 5.67
CA ALA A 15 -9.10 -1.81 6.35
C ALA A 15 -8.99 -1.59 7.87
N LEU A 16 -8.00 -2.19 8.52
CA LEU A 16 -7.83 -2.08 9.98
C LEU A 16 -7.55 -0.64 10.44
N LYS A 17 -6.78 0.11 9.65
CA LYS A 17 -6.40 1.49 9.97
C LYS A 17 -7.47 2.51 9.59
N SER A 18 -8.41 2.15 8.72
CA SER A 18 -9.53 3.01 8.32
C SER A 18 -10.33 3.49 9.53
N PRO A 19 -10.88 4.71 9.53
CA PRO A 19 -11.71 5.23 10.63
C PRO A 19 -12.89 4.34 11.02
N TYR A 20 -13.37 3.49 10.10
CA TYR A 20 -14.43 2.52 10.36
C TYR A 20 -14.07 1.45 11.39
N ILE A 21 -12.82 0.99 11.38
CA ILE A 21 -12.32 -0.03 12.32
C ILE A 21 -11.45 0.63 13.40
N ALA A 22 -10.70 1.68 13.04
CA ALA A 22 -9.91 2.53 13.91
C ALA A 22 -8.90 1.78 14.80
N LYS A 23 -8.26 0.71 14.29
CA LYS A 23 -7.20 0.04 15.03
C LYS A 23 -5.96 0.92 15.15
N THR A 24 -5.35 0.89 16.33
CA THR A 24 -4.08 1.55 16.57
C THR A 24 -2.97 0.87 15.77
N THR A 25 -1.92 1.62 15.44
CA THR A 25 -0.77 1.03 14.73
C THR A 25 -0.18 -0.15 15.49
N THR A 26 -0.13 -0.10 16.83
CA THR A 26 0.37 -1.19 17.68
C THR A 26 -0.48 -2.46 17.58
N GLU A 27 -1.81 -2.33 17.57
CA GLU A 27 -2.69 -3.50 17.36
C GLU A 27 -2.49 -4.09 15.95
N ILE A 28 -2.37 -3.24 14.93
CA ILE A 28 -2.14 -3.70 13.56
C ILE A 28 -0.80 -4.43 13.45
N MET A 29 0.26 -3.92 14.11
CA MET A 29 1.56 -4.60 14.17
C MET A 29 1.42 -6.03 14.73
N ASN A 30 0.66 -6.19 15.81
CA ASN A 30 0.43 -7.49 16.44
C ASN A 30 -0.39 -8.43 15.54
N ILE A 31 -1.37 -7.90 14.80
CA ILE A 31 -2.22 -8.69 13.89
C ILE A 31 -1.47 -9.13 12.64
N THR A 32 -0.69 -8.24 12.02
CA THR A 32 -0.09 -8.48 10.69
C THR A 32 1.39 -8.83 10.73
N ASN A 33 2.03 -8.78 11.90
CA ASN A 33 3.49 -8.91 12.07
C ASN A 33 4.30 -7.96 11.17
N LEU A 34 3.76 -6.75 10.92
CA LEU A 34 4.43 -5.71 10.15
C LEU A 34 4.99 -4.65 11.08
N SER A 35 6.08 -3.99 10.69
CA SER A 35 6.56 -2.82 11.42
C SER A 35 5.61 -1.62 11.25
N ALA A 36 5.57 -0.73 12.25
CA ALA A 36 4.84 0.55 12.16
C ALA A 36 5.19 1.33 10.88
N ARG A 37 6.46 1.29 10.46
CA ARG A 37 6.94 1.93 9.23
C ARG A 37 6.28 1.35 7.98
N GLN A 38 6.15 0.02 7.89
CA GLN A 38 5.47 -0.63 6.77
C GLN A 38 3.99 -0.27 6.75
N ILE A 39 3.31 -0.33 7.90
CA ILE A 39 1.89 0.01 8.04
C ILE A 39 1.63 1.44 7.57
N ASN A 40 2.39 2.41 8.09
CA ASN A 40 2.23 3.81 7.71
C ASN A 40 2.54 4.06 6.24
N ARG A 41 3.55 3.38 5.67
CA ARG A 41 3.87 3.47 4.24
C ARG A 41 2.76 2.91 3.35
N ILE A 42 2.16 1.78 3.72
CA ILE A 42 1.04 1.19 2.98
C ILE A 42 -0.15 2.16 2.99
N TYR A 43 -0.51 2.68 4.18
CA TYR A 43 -1.64 3.59 4.33
C TYR A 43 -1.43 4.91 3.58
N ALA A 44 -0.25 5.53 3.70
CA ALA A 44 0.08 6.76 2.98
C ALA A 44 -0.01 6.58 1.46
N ARG A 45 0.52 5.47 0.92
CA ARG A 45 0.42 5.17 -0.51
C ARG A 45 -1.00 4.95 -0.99
N ALA A 46 -1.85 4.34 -0.17
CA ALA A 46 -3.26 4.19 -0.49
C ALA A 46 -3.92 5.57 -0.63
N LEU A 47 -3.67 6.48 0.33
CA LEU A 47 -4.16 7.87 0.27
C LEU A 47 -3.66 8.61 -0.98
N GLU A 48 -2.35 8.51 -1.27
CA GLU A 48 -1.74 9.11 -2.48
C GLU A 48 -2.37 8.63 -3.79
N ARG A 49 -2.98 7.44 -3.79
CA ARG A 49 -3.60 6.82 -4.97
C ARG A 49 -5.11 6.94 -5.01
N GLY A 50 -5.71 7.72 -4.11
CA GLY A 50 -7.14 8.02 -4.13
C GLY A 50 -7.99 7.17 -3.20
N PHE A 51 -7.41 6.38 -2.31
CA PHE A 51 -8.18 5.87 -1.17
C PHE A 51 -8.67 7.06 -0.33
N ASN A 52 -9.98 7.14 -0.10
CA ASN A 52 -10.59 8.19 0.69
C ASN A 52 -11.22 7.60 1.97
N PRO A 53 -10.63 7.84 3.16
CA PRO A 53 -11.14 7.33 4.43
C PRO A 53 -12.39 8.07 4.94
N ASP A 54 -12.71 9.24 4.39
CA ASP A 54 -13.79 10.12 4.85
C ASP A 54 -15.14 9.82 4.17
N LEU A 55 -15.16 8.90 3.19
CA LEU A 55 -16.40 8.42 2.58
C LEU A 55 -17.23 7.66 3.61
N LEU A 56 -18.57 7.71 3.49
CA LEU A 56 -19.55 6.99 4.34
C LEU A 56 -19.46 5.45 4.28
N TYR A 57 -18.64 4.91 3.40
CA TYR A 57 -18.44 3.48 3.20
C TYR A 57 -16.98 3.17 2.89
N LEU A 58 -16.50 2.00 3.35
CA LEU A 58 -15.13 1.55 3.10
C LEU A 58 -15.03 0.91 1.71
N THR A 59 -14.28 1.55 0.80
CA THR A 59 -13.94 0.99 -0.51
C THR A 59 -12.45 0.77 -0.62
N ILE A 60 -12.03 -0.49 -0.79
CA ILE A 60 -10.65 -0.85 -1.05
C ILE A 60 -10.59 -1.50 -2.43
N ARG A 61 -9.71 -0.98 -3.28
CA ARG A 61 -9.48 -1.47 -4.64
C ARG A 61 -8.00 -1.69 -4.87
N ASP A 62 -7.69 -2.62 -5.76
CA ASP A 62 -6.32 -2.97 -6.10
C ASP A 62 -5.52 -1.77 -6.60
N GLU A 63 -6.15 -0.85 -7.33
CA GLU A 63 -5.53 0.38 -7.87
C GLU A 63 -4.87 1.26 -6.78
N PHE A 64 -5.42 1.25 -5.55
CA PHE A 64 -4.84 1.99 -4.43
C PHE A 64 -3.59 1.30 -3.86
N LEU A 65 -3.43 -0.01 -4.10
CA LEU A 65 -2.47 -0.86 -3.39
C LEU A 65 -1.35 -1.41 -4.29
N GLN A 66 -1.60 -1.57 -5.59
CA GLN A 66 -0.64 -2.10 -6.57
C GLN A 66 0.61 -1.24 -6.64
N ASP A 67 1.81 -1.82 -6.69
CA ASP A 67 3.02 -1.01 -6.89
C ASP A 67 3.00 -0.33 -8.26
N ALA A 68 3.61 0.86 -8.37
CA ALA A 68 3.77 1.51 -9.66
C ALA A 68 4.55 0.57 -10.60
N PRO A 69 4.28 0.61 -11.93
CA PRO A 69 5.10 -0.11 -12.89
C PRO A 69 6.56 0.20 -12.61
N ARG A 70 7.36 -0.84 -12.35
CA ARG A 70 8.79 -0.64 -12.17
C ARG A 70 9.30 -0.11 -13.50
N SER A 71 9.83 1.11 -13.51
CA SER A 71 10.59 1.59 -14.67
C SER A 71 11.63 0.52 -14.95
N GLY A 72 11.47 -0.20 -16.06
CA GLY A 72 12.40 -1.24 -16.46
C GLY A 72 13.81 -0.67 -16.56
N ARG A 73 14.81 -1.55 -16.62
CA ARG A 73 16.17 -1.10 -16.92
C ARG A 73 16.14 -0.30 -18.22
N PRO A 74 16.65 0.94 -18.27
CA PRO A 74 16.74 1.70 -19.51
C PRO A 74 17.47 0.85 -20.57
N THR A 75 16.84 0.63 -21.72
CA THR A 75 17.45 -0.11 -22.82
C THR A 75 18.59 0.72 -23.39
N LYS A 76 19.77 0.11 -23.59
CA LYS A 76 20.92 0.78 -24.21
C LYS A 76 20.52 1.25 -25.61
N GLN A 77 20.45 2.56 -25.81
CA GLN A 77 20.28 3.17 -27.13
C GLN A 77 21.63 3.05 -27.85
N THR A 78 21.78 2.09 -28.77
CA THR A 78 22.90 2.10 -29.72
C THR A 78 22.43 2.87 -30.95
N SER A 79 23.02 4.03 -31.20
CA SER A 79 22.78 4.78 -32.44
C SER A 79 23.18 3.92 -33.65
N PRO A 80 22.32 3.76 -34.68
CA PRO A 80 22.76 3.18 -35.94
C PRO A 80 23.81 4.10 -36.58
N ILE A 81 24.85 3.47 -37.10
CA ILE A 81 26.08 4.04 -37.66
C ILE A 81 25.78 5.04 -38.77
#